data_AF-A0A9P9N4F4-F1
#
_entry.id   AF-A0A9P9N4F4-F1
#
_cell.length_a   1.000
_cell.length_b   1.000
_cell.length_c   1.000
_cell.angle_alpha   90.00
_cell.angle_beta   90.00
_cell.angle_gamma   90.00
#
_symmetry.space_group_name_H-M   'P 1'
#
loop_
_entity.id
_entity.type
_entity.pdbx_description
1 polymer ?
#
loop_
_entity_poly.entity_id
_entity_poly.type
_entity_poly.pdbx_seq_one_letter_code
_entity_poly.pdbx_strand_id
1 'polypeptide(L)'
;MQSLHPMQPGESIPHERTCSMHKDERIKVCWGRLKKGQPCTNKAVPSGNLDEVPTCGVHRRLTRKSASCVATLSCGFQCKKTCLFRVHGFQLCSLHEDNSTACYFMKIPIELRQRIYGYLLPAKPIQARKSERGSVHLVWLEILRANRQIHEEGIQLLYGTGSFVIEICKDGLSMCHSPAVRQTYKPPPRFLGPPSGIGNHALQDYQLQLMLLEQQNKKRLMLGRQQLEANGESSQQVRKQPSSVNGMMSSPPPLSPNHFSMIRSFVIDIRLDDTQIWAQQFSRYYNPDEPIVPEVLEKALFEYCDHLHKLVSRLQLQQLSRLHIKIRFGGTYYTREKALGAAQLLLEPFRRLRNIAQADVLSATVQAPGEDELEFLPILSKYIHYWSLDLKSSRPPDYSPVFEAYWQLEDMVKTLRNYYRPDLRLDQLPDYLHGARVAREANDMETFGVIWGQVVNIHMDYLNSQKEFQTNMAMTIDRINSLLAGEYD
;
A
#
# COMPACT_ATOMS: atom_id res chain seq x y z
N MET A 1 -18.12 -49.74 32.22
CA MET A 1 -19.30 -50.61 32.35
C MET A 1 -20.43 -49.82 32.98
N GLN A 2 -21.33 -49.29 32.16
CA GLN A 2 -22.71 -49.01 32.53
C GLN A 2 -23.55 -49.28 31.29
N SER A 3 -24.57 -50.09 31.51
CA SER A 3 -25.27 -50.94 30.55
C SER A 3 -26.18 -50.16 29.60
N LEU A 4 -25.93 -50.32 28.31
CA LEU A 4 -26.88 -50.07 27.24
C LEU A 4 -27.97 -51.14 27.28
N HIS A 5 -29.21 -50.74 27.59
CA HIS A 5 -30.40 -51.51 27.21
C HIS A 5 -31.03 -50.88 25.96
N PRO A 6 -31.41 -51.67 24.94
CA PRO A 6 -32.06 -51.16 23.75
C PRO A 6 -33.56 -50.96 24.02
N MET A 7 -34.05 -49.73 23.87
CA MET A 7 -35.51 -49.48 23.82
C MET A 7 -36.02 -49.63 22.39
N GLN A 8 -37.13 -50.34 22.26
CA GLN A 8 -37.88 -50.62 21.03
C GLN A 8 -38.40 -49.33 20.34
N PRO A 9 -38.72 -49.37 19.02
CA PRO A 9 -39.17 -48.21 18.27
C PRO A 9 -40.66 -47.96 18.54
N GLY A 10 -40.96 -47.19 19.59
CA GLY A 10 -42.25 -46.52 19.75
C GLY A 10 -42.20 -45.17 19.03
N GLU A 11 -43.23 -44.89 18.21
CA GLU A 11 -43.40 -43.66 17.43
C GLU A 11 -43.01 -42.40 18.23
N SER A 12 -41.81 -41.88 17.97
CA SER A 12 -41.36 -40.63 18.57
C SER A 12 -42.23 -39.51 18.01
N ILE A 13 -43.05 -38.88 18.85
CA ILE A 13 -43.82 -37.69 18.47
C ILE A 13 -42.82 -36.66 17.93
N PRO A 14 -42.99 -36.15 16.69
CA PRO A 14 -42.09 -35.14 16.13
C PRO A 14 -42.01 -33.95 17.09
N HIS A 15 -40.80 -33.50 17.43
CA HIS A 15 -40.55 -32.35 18.33
C HIS A 15 -41.44 -31.14 17.99
N GLU A 16 -41.71 -30.94 16.70
CA GLU A 16 -42.59 -29.91 16.15
C GLU A 16 -44.02 -29.93 16.73
N ARG A 17 -44.53 -31.08 17.15
CA ARG A 17 -45.89 -31.23 17.72
C ARG A 17 -45.95 -30.95 19.22
N THR A 18 -44.82 -31.05 19.93
CA THR A 18 -44.73 -30.87 21.39
C THR A 18 -44.09 -29.55 21.79
N CYS A 19 -43.29 -28.95 20.91
CA CYS A 19 -42.60 -27.70 21.17
C CYS A 19 -43.51 -26.49 20.89
N SER A 20 -43.71 -25.66 21.92
CA SER A 20 -44.54 -24.44 21.86
C SER A 20 -44.06 -23.42 20.82
N MET A 21 -42.77 -23.49 20.44
CA MET A 21 -42.15 -22.62 19.44
C MET A 21 -42.54 -22.97 18.00
N HIS A 22 -43.08 -24.16 17.75
CA HIS A 22 -43.50 -24.65 16.42
C HIS A 22 -45.03 -24.71 16.26
N LYS A 23 -45.79 -24.03 17.12
CA LYS A 23 -47.25 -23.92 16.97
C LYS A 23 -47.57 -23.19 15.66
N ASP A 24 -47.78 -23.97 14.61
CA ASP A 24 -48.17 -23.50 13.29
C ASP A 24 -49.69 -23.49 13.24
N GLU A 25 -50.29 -22.31 13.44
CA GLU A 25 -51.68 -22.08 13.03
C GLU A 25 -51.73 -22.24 11.51
N ARG A 26 -51.96 -23.47 11.04
CA ARG A 26 -52.01 -23.80 9.62
C ARG A 26 -52.98 -22.85 8.90
N ILE A 27 -52.38 -21.90 8.18
CA ILE A 27 -52.88 -21.23 6.98
C ILE A 27 -54.28 -20.59 7.16
N LYS A 28 -54.32 -19.35 7.63
CA LYS A 28 -55.56 -18.55 7.64
C LYS A 28 -55.64 -17.48 6.55
N VAL A 29 -54.53 -17.12 5.88
CA VAL A 29 -54.49 -15.92 5.01
C VAL A 29 -53.83 -16.19 3.65
N CYS A 30 -54.42 -15.63 2.59
CA CYS A 30 -53.97 -15.75 1.21
C CYS A 30 -52.65 -15.02 0.93
N TRP A 31 -51.71 -15.69 0.28
CA TRP A 31 -50.43 -15.10 -0.16
C TRP A 31 -50.49 -14.23 -1.44
N GLY A 32 -51.70 -13.90 -1.90
CA GLY A 32 -51.94 -13.05 -3.08
C GLY A 32 -51.87 -11.56 -2.75
N ARG A 33 -51.71 -10.70 -3.76
CA ARG A 33 -51.79 -9.24 -3.63
C ARG A 33 -52.96 -8.71 -4.46
N LEU A 34 -53.68 -7.74 -3.89
CA LEU A 34 -54.74 -7.00 -4.59
C LEU A 34 -54.13 -6.08 -5.67
N LYS A 35 -54.95 -5.59 -6.61
CA LYS A 35 -54.51 -4.74 -7.76
C LYS A 35 -53.71 -3.48 -7.34
N LYS A 36 -53.85 -3.01 -6.10
CA LYS A 36 -53.09 -1.88 -5.52
C LYS A 36 -51.82 -2.30 -4.74
N GLY A 37 -51.37 -3.55 -4.89
CA GLY A 37 -50.17 -4.07 -4.22
C GLY A 37 -50.35 -4.48 -2.75
N GLN A 38 -51.52 -4.28 -2.15
CA GLN A 38 -51.83 -4.63 -0.75
C GLN A 38 -51.97 -6.16 -0.56
N PRO A 39 -51.61 -6.72 0.61
CA PRO A 39 -51.76 -8.14 0.89
C PRO A 39 -53.24 -8.55 0.93
N CYS A 40 -53.55 -9.72 0.38
CA CYS A 40 -54.90 -10.27 0.40
C CYS A 40 -55.24 -10.80 1.80
N THR A 41 -56.38 -10.37 2.34
CA THR A 41 -56.87 -10.83 3.66
C THR A 41 -57.79 -12.04 3.58
N ASN A 42 -58.12 -12.52 2.37
CA ASN A 42 -59.01 -13.65 2.19
C ASN A 42 -58.43 -14.94 2.75
N LYS A 43 -59.32 -15.82 3.22
CA LYS A 43 -58.95 -17.16 3.68
C LYS A 43 -58.30 -17.94 2.55
N ALA A 44 -57.13 -18.50 2.81
CA ALA A 44 -56.43 -19.30 1.82
C ALA A 44 -57.01 -20.72 1.79
N VAL A 45 -57.01 -21.31 0.60
CA VAL A 45 -57.31 -22.72 0.39
C VAL A 45 -55.97 -23.42 0.22
N PRO A 46 -55.68 -24.51 0.97
CA PRO A 46 -54.47 -25.29 0.73
C PRO A 46 -54.48 -25.83 -0.71
N SER A 47 -53.39 -25.62 -1.44
CA SER A 47 -53.24 -26.22 -2.77
C SER A 47 -53.06 -27.73 -2.63
N GLY A 48 -53.55 -28.50 -3.60
CA GLY A 48 -53.32 -29.95 -3.66
C GLY A 48 -51.87 -30.32 -3.93
N ASN A 49 -51.05 -29.36 -4.38
CA ASN A 49 -49.61 -29.49 -4.57
C ASN A 49 -48.85 -28.90 -3.38
N LEU A 50 -47.93 -29.68 -2.80
CA LEU A 50 -47.08 -29.30 -1.68
C LEU A 50 -46.12 -28.14 -2.00
N ASP A 51 -45.82 -27.93 -3.28
CA ASP A 51 -44.86 -26.93 -3.77
C ASP A 51 -45.47 -25.54 -4.02
N GLU A 52 -46.73 -25.32 -3.67
CA GLU A 52 -47.43 -24.05 -3.91
C GLU A 52 -47.85 -23.35 -2.61
N VAL A 53 -47.68 -22.03 -2.56
CA VAL A 53 -48.17 -21.24 -1.41
C VAL A 53 -49.70 -21.21 -1.41
N PRO A 54 -50.33 -21.23 -0.22
CA PRO A 54 -51.78 -21.24 -0.12
C PRO A 54 -52.37 -19.89 -0.55
N THR A 55 -53.34 -19.93 -1.46
CA THR A 55 -54.01 -18.75 -2.03
C THR A 55 -55.53 -18.89 -1.94
N CYS A 56 -56.26 -17.79 -1.95
CA CYS A 56 -57.72 -17.82 -2.04
C CYS A 56 -58.15 -18.17 -3.48
N GLY A 57 -59.43 -18.52 -3.67
CA GLY A 57 -59.96 -18.89 -4.99
C GLY A 57 -59.71 -17.87 -6.11
N VAL A 58 -59.64 -16.58 -5.78
CA VAL A 58 -59.34 -15.47 -6.72
C VAL A 58 -57.86 -15.47 -7.15
N HIS A 59 -56.93 -15.84 -6.26
CA HIS A 59 -55.50 -15.86 -6.52
C HIS A 59 -54.97 -17.27 -6.87
N ARG A 60 -55.85 -18.26 -7.04
CA ARG A 60 -55.50 -19.66 -7.30
C ARG A 60 -54.69 -19.86 -8.59
N ARG A 61 -54.86 -18.98 -9.58
CA ARG A 61 -54.11 -19.02 -10.85
C ARG A 61 -52.72 -18.38 -10.75
N LEU A 62 -52.41 -17.66 -9.67
CA LEU A 62 -51.09 -17.07 -9.42
C LEU A 62 -50.23 -18.10 -8.68
N THR A 63 -49.81 -19.14 -9.38
CA THR A 63 -48.95 -20.19 -8.82
C THR A 63 -47.61 -19.57 -8.40
N ARG A 64 -47.31 -19.66 -7.11
CA ARG A 64 -46.03 -19.22 -6.54
C ARG A 64 -45.47 -20.37 -5.72
N LYS A 65 -44.17 -20.61 -5.89
CA LYS A 65 -43.48 -21.72 -5.20
C LYS A 65 -43.41 -21.47 -3.70
N SER A 66 -43.74 -22.50 -2.92
CA SER A 66 -43.56 -22.50 -1.46
C SER A 66 -42.15 -22.95 -1.09
N ALA A 67 -41.69 -22.52 0.09
CA ALA A 67 -40.47 -23.00 0.74
C ALA A 67 -40.71 -23.11 2.25
N SER A 68 -39.86 -23.87 2.95
CA SER A 68 -39.89 -23.99 4.41
C SER A 68 -38.84 -23.10 5.05
N CYS A 69 -39.21 -22.39 6.12
CA CYS A 69 -38.29 -21.49 6.81
C CYS A 69 -37.11 -22.24 7.45
N VAL A 70 -35.88 -21.81 7.16
CA VAL A 70 -34.63 -22.45 7.63
C VAL A 70 -34.04 -21.81 8.90
N ALA A 71 -34.69 -20.79 9.47
CA ALA A 71 -34.24 -20.15 10.71
C ALA A 71 -34.17 -21.15 11.86
N THR A 72 -33.07 -21.16 12.61
CA THR A 72 -32.94 -22.00 13.81
C THR A 72 -33.58 -21.29 14.99
N LEU A 73 -34.54 -21.95 15.63
CA LEU A 73 -35.21 -21.45 16.82
C LEU A 73 -34.33 -21.71 18.06
N SER A 74 -34.66 -21.08 19.19
CA SER A 74 -33.95 -21.27 20.46
C SER A 74 -34.01 -22.71 20.99
N CYS A 75 -34.92 -23.54 20.51
CA CYS A 75 -34.97 -24.99 20.79
C CYS A 75 -33.93 -25.81 20.01
N GLY A 76 -33.16 -25.19 19.09
CA GLY A 76 -32.15 -25.85 18.27
C GLY A 76 -32.67 -26.46 16.96
N PHE A 77 -33.99 -26.42 16.72
CA PHE A 77 -34.63 -26.95 15.50
C PHE A 77 -35.02 -25.84 14.51
N GLN A 78 -35.16 -26.19 13.23
CA GLN A 78 -35.58 -25.25 12.18
C GLN A 78 -37.06 -24.87 12.30
N CYS A 79 -37.37 -23.59 12.08
CA CYS A 79 -38.72 -23.04 12.14
C CYS A 79 -39.73 -23.79 11.26
N LYS A 80 -39.35 -24.15 10.03
CA LYS A 80 -40.16 -24.87 9.03
C LYS A 80 -41.49 -24.24 8.61
N LYS A 81 -41.85 -23.06 9.13
CA LYS A 81 -43.03 -22.29 8.66
C LYS A 81 -42.96 -22.06 7.14
N THR A 82 -44.10 -22.27 6.46
CA THR A 82 -44.21 -22.04 5.02
C THR A 82 -43.97 -20.57 4.68
N CYS A 83 -43.14 -20.32 3.66
CA CYS A 83 -42.80 -19.00 3.16
C CYS A 83 -42.71 -19.02 1.62
N LEU A 84 -42.59 -17.84 1.02
CA LEU A 84 -42.38 -17.71 -0.42
C LEU A 84 -40.97 -18.16 -0.79
N PHE A 85 -40.85 -19.02 -1.80
CA PHE A 85 -39.56 -19.38 -2.36
C PHE A 85 -38.87 -18.15 -2.96
N ARG A 86 -37.67 -17.84 -2.46
CA ARG A 86 -36.78 -16.81 -3.01
C ARG A 86 -35.67 -17.48 -3.82
N VAL A 87 -35.47 -17.05 -5.07
CA VAL A 87 -34.41 -17.59 -5.94
C VAL A 87 -33.02 -17.30 -5.37
N HIS A 88 -32.85 -16.13 -4.76
CA HIS A 88 -31.62 -15.69 -4.12
C HIS A 88 -31.93 -15.26 -2.68
N GLY A 89 -31.30 -15.91 -1.70
CA GLY A 89 -31.48 -15.61 -0.27
C GLY A 89 -31.90 -16.83 0.57
N PHE A 90 -31.88 -16.66 1.89
CA PHE A 90 -32.39 -17.67 2.81
C PHE A 90 -33.92 -17.74 2.72
N GLN A 91 -34.46 -18.96 2.78
CA GLN A 91 -35.91 -19.17 2.89
C GLN A 91 -36.32 -18.84 4.32
N LEU A 92 -36.71 -17.58 4.55
CA LEU A 92 -37.08 -17.07 5.87
C LEU A 92 -38.56 -16.64 5.83
N CYS A 93 -39.32 -17.01 6.85
CA CYS A 93 -40.66 -16.48 7.03
C CYS A 93 -40.60 -15.03 7.53
N SER A 94 -41.71 -14.30 7.47
CA SER A 94 -41.79 -12.89 7.88
C SER A 94 -41.34 -12.63 9.32
N LEU A 95 -41.39 -13.63 10.20
CA LEU A 95 -40.93 -13.52 11.59
C LEU A 95 -39.41 -13.64 11.74
N HIS A 96 -38.72 -14.12 10.71
CA HIS A 96 -37.28 -14.36 10.71
C HIS A 96 -36.59 -13.69 9.53
N GLU A 97 -37.24 -12.75 8.85
CA GLU A 97 -36.67 -12.04 7.71
C GLU A 97 -35.39 -11.29 8.09
N ASP A 98 -35.31 -10.81 9.33
CA ASP A 98 -34.16 -10.10 9.90
C ASP A 98 -33.15 -11.02 10.60
N ASN A 99 -33.45 -12.32 10.75
CA ASN A 99 -32.51 -13.26 11.34
C ASN A 99 -31.42 -13.62 10.32
N SER A 100 -30.25 -13.00 10.48
CA SER A 100 -29.04 -13.32 9.73
C SER A 100 -28.61 -14.77 10.03
N THR A 101 -29.08 -15.71 9.22
CA THR A 101 -28.62 -17.09 9.28
C THR A 101 -27.24 -17.24 8.63
N ALA A 102 -26.51 -18.27 9.08
CA ALA A 102 -25.12 -18.57 8.77
C ALA A 102 -24.69 -18.23 7.33
N CYS A 103 -23.63 -17.43 7.18
CA CYS A 103 -23.02 -17.10 5.89
C CYS A 103 -22.58 -18.39 5.16
N TYR A 104 -23.34 -18.84 4.17
CA TYR A 104 -23.02 -20.05 3.42
C TYR A 104 -21.68 -19.96 2.70
N PHE A 105 -21.25 -18.74 2.34
CA PHE A 105 -19.93 -18.52 1.78
C PHE A 105 -18.83 -19.02 2.74
N MET A 106 -18.98 -18.82 4.05
CA MET A 106 -18.02 -19.31 5.06
C MET A 106 -18.08 -20.82 5.32
N LYS A 107 -19.12 -21.50 4.83
CA LYS A 107 -19.19 -22.98 4.86
C LYS A 107 -18.48 -23.63 3.68
N ILE A 108 -18.18 -22.88 2.62
CA ILE A 108 -17.39 -23.35 1.48
C ILE A 108 -15.94 -23.57 1.95
N PRO A 109 -15.26 -24.67 1.62
CA PRO A 109 -13.84 -24.86 1.92
C PRO A 109 -12.97 -23.68 1.47
N ILE A 110 -11.89 -23.40 2.21
CA ILE A 110 -11.02 -22.24 1.96
C ILE A 110 -10.47 -22.21 0.54
N GLU A 111 -10.14 -23.36 -0.03
CA GLU A 111 -9.58 -23.51 -1.38
C GLU A 111 -10.56 -23.01 -2.45
N LEU A 112 -11.85 -23.32 -2.27
CA LEU A 112 -12.91 -22.85 -3.15
C LEU A 112 -13.19 -21.35 -2.94
N ARG A 113 -13.13 -20.85 -1.71
CA ARG A 113 -13.21 -19.41 -1.44
C ARG A 113 -12.06 -18.66 -2.09
N GLN A 114 -10.82 -19.17 -2.01
CA GLN A 114 -9.66 -18.60 -2.70
C GLN A 114 -9.83 -18.56 -4.21
N ARG A 115 -10.41 -19.61 -4.81
CA ARG A 115 -10.77 -19.61 -6.23
C ARG A 115 -11.79 -18.53 -6.56
N ILE A 116 -12.78 -18.32 -5.69
CA ILE A 116 -13.76 -17.22 -5.84
C ILE A 116 -13.06 -15.86 -5.74
N TYR A 117 -12.17 -15.65 -4.76
CA TYR A 117 -11.39 -14.43 -4.65
C TYR A 117 -10.55 -14.18 -5.91
N GLY A 118 -9.99 -15.22 -6.53
CA GLY A 118 -9.25 -15.11 -7.79
C GLY A 118 -10.06 -14.57 -8.98
N TYR A 119 -11.39 -14.70 -8.95
CA TYR A 119 -12.28 -14.08 -9.95
C TYR A 119 -12.66 -12.63 -9.60
N LEU A 120 -12.51 -12.22 -8.33
CA LEU A 120 -12.93 -10.90 -7.83
C LEU A 120 -11.76 -9.91 -7.70
N LEU A 121 -10.58 -10.42 -7.37
CA LEU A 121 -9.36 -9.64 -7.15
C LEU A 121 -8.56 -9.47 -8.46
N PRO A 122 -7.66 -8.48 -8.54
CA PRO A 122 -6.87 -8.23 -9.74
C PRO A 122 -6.03 -9.44 -10.14
N ALA A 123 -6.25 -9.97 -11.35
CA ALA A 123 -5.35 -10.94 -11.97
C ALA A 123 -4.17 -10.27 -12.71
N LYS A 124 -4.35 -9.02 -13.13
CA LYS A 124 -3.31 -8.23 -13.80
C LYS A 124 -2.46 -7.46 -12.77
N PRO A 125 -1.20 -7.11 -13.11
CA PRO A 125 -0.38 -6.29 -12.24
C PRO A 125 -1.08 -4.98 -11.88
N ILE A 126 -1.08 -4.66 -10.59
CA ILE A 126 -1.63 -3.41 -10.05
C ILE A 126 -0.72 -2.27 -10.49
N GLN A 127 -1.27 -1.33 -11.26
CA GLN A 127 -0.50 -0.28 -11.91
C GLN A 127 -0.03 0.78 -10.92
N ALA A 128 1.09 1.43 -11.23
CA ALA A 128 1.64 2.51 -10.43
C ALA A 128 0.77 3.77 -10.49
N ARG A 129 0.30 4.11 -11.69
CA ARG A 129 -0.58 5.26 -11.96
C ARG A 129 -1.97 4.80 -12.39
N LYS A 130 -2.97 5.65 -12.15
CA LYS A 130 -4.32 5.45 -12.67
C LYS A 130 -4.32 5.74 -14.18
N SER A 131 -4.78 4.80 -15.00
CA SER A 131 -4.92 5.05 -16.44
C SER A 131 -6.02 6.09 -16.70
N GLU A 132 -5.70 7.13 -17.48
CA GLU A 132 -6.67 8.15 -17.90
C GLU A 132 -7.63 7.63 -18.98
N ARG A 133 -7.23 6.60 -19.74
CA ARG A 133 -8.04 6.00 -20.79
C ARG A 133 -7.97 4.48 -20.72
N GLY A 134 -9.12 3.86 -20.47
CA GLY A 134 -9.38 2.51 -20.95
C GLY A 134 -9.34 1.37 -19.93
N SER A 135 -10.45 0.64 -19.93
CA SER A 135 -10.73 -0.66 -19.30
C SER A 135 -10.69 -0.65 -17.76
N VAL A 136 -11.84 -0.31 -17.17
CA VAL A 136 -12.17 -0.73 -15.81
C VAL A 136 -12.22 -2.26 -15.83
N HIS A 137 -11.08 -2.92 -15.56
CA HIS A 137 -11.13 -4.29 -15.09
C HIS A 137 -12.03 -4.28 -13.86
N LEU A 138 -13.09 -5.10 -13.88
CA LEU A 138 -14.05 -5.19 -12.79
C LEU A 138 -13.35 -5.83 -11.58
N VAL A 139 -12.61 -5.00 -10.83
CA VAL A 139 -11.98 -5.39 -9.59
C VAL A 139 -12.94 -5.08 -8.45
N TRP A 140 -13.27 -6.09 -7.65
CA TRP A 140 -14.22 -5.98 -6.56
C TRP A 140 -13.51 -5.96 -5.21
N LEU A 141 -12.63 -4.97 -4.99
CA LEU A 141 -11.89 -4.85 -3.72
C LEU A 141 -12.80 -4.67 -2.49
N GLU A 142 -14.04 -4.23 -2.69
CA GLU A 142 -15.04 -4.10 -1.61
C GLU A 142 -15.32 -5.42 -0.88
N ILE A 143 -15.07 -6.58 -1.52
CA ILE A 143 -15.21 -7.88 -0.86
C ILE A 143 -14.29 -8.01 0.36
N LEU A 144 -13.12 -7.36 0.34
CA LEU A 144 -12.16 -7.34 1.45
C LEU A 144 -12.67 -6.56 2.67
N ARG A 145 -13.79 -5.86 2.55
CA ARG A 145 -14.45 -5.13 3.64
C ARG A 145 -15.69 -5.83 4.18
N ALA A 146 -16.08 -6.95 3.58
CA ALA A 146 -17.31 -7.66 3.93
C ALA A 146 -17.22 -8.38 5.29
N ASN A 147 -16.06 -8.94 5.64
CA ASN A 147 -15.85 -9.67 6.89
C ASN A 147 -14.34 -9.82 7.18
N ARG A 148 -13.96 -9.93 8.46
CA ARG A 148 -12.55 -10.10 8.88
C ARG A 148 -11.87 -11.34 8.31
N GLN A 149 -12.55 -12.48 8.29
CA GLN A 149 -11.98 -13.71 7.73
C GLN A 149 -11.86 -13.59 6.19
N ILE A 150 -12.85 -13.00 5.51
CA ILE A 150 -12.75 -12.71 4.07
C ILE A 150 -11.57 -11.76 3.78
N HIS A 151 -11.37 -10.76 4.64
CA HIS A 151 -10.24 -9.85 4.56
C HIS A 151 -8.91 -10.61 4.68
N GLU A 152 -8.72 -11.36 5.75
CA GLU A 152 -7.48 -12.10 6.04
C GLU A 152 -7.15 -13.11 4.92
N GLU A 153 -8.14 -13.82 4.40
CA GLU A 153 -7.95 -14.76 3.28
C GLU A 153 -7.68 -14.03 1.96
N GLY A 154 -8.41 -12.94 1.69
CA GLY A 154 -8.33 -12.19 0.45
C GLY A 154 -7.03 -11.40 0.31
N ILE A 155 -6.50 -10.82 1.40
CA ILE A 155 -5.22 -10.08 1.36
C ILE A 155 -4.03 -11.01 1.11
N GLN A 156 -4.09 -12.26 1.59
CA GLN A 156 -3.06 -13.26 1.31
C GLN A 156 -2.98 -13.55 -0.20
N LEU A 157 -4.14 -13.69 -0.86
CA LEU A 157 -4.19 -13.87 -2.30
C LEU A 157 -3.73 -12.60 -3.03
N LEU A 158 -4.27 -11.43 -2.65
CA LEU A 158 -3.98 -10.16 -3.31
C LEU A 158 -2.50 -9.80 -3.28
N TYR A 159 -1.89 -9.78 -2.09
CA TYR A 159 -0.50 -9.35 -1.93
C TYR A 159 0.47 -10.52 -2.14
N GLY A 160 0.14 -11.73 -1.71
CA GLY A 160 1.02 -12.89 -1.82
C GLY A 160 1.19 -13.42 -3.24
N THR A 161 0.18 -13.28 -4.10
CA THR A 161 0.21 -13.76 -5.50
C THR A 161 0.14 -12.65 -6.54
N GLY A 162 -0.45 -11.50 -6.18
CA GLY A 162 -0.54 -10.36 -7.09
C GLY A 162 0.82 -9.74 -7.38
N SER A 163 0.91 -9.10 -8.54
CA SER A 163 2.10 -8.36 -8.96
C SER A 163 1.84 -6.86 -8.87
N PHE A 164 2.81 -6.09 -8.38
CA PHE A 164 2.67 -4.65 -8.17
C PHE A 164 3.69 -3.90 -9.02
N VAL A 165 3.21 -2.91 -9.78
CA VAL A 165 4.06 -2.04 -10.58
C VAL A 165 4.53 -0.87 -9.72
N ILE A 166 5.85 -0.69 -9.63
CA ILE A 166 6.49 0.49 -9.06
C ILE A 166 7.07 1.28 -10.23
N GLU A 167 6.60 2.50 -10.42
CA GLU A 167 7.16 3.38 -11.43
C GLU A 167 8.21 4.30 -10.80
N ILE A 168 9.34 4.44 -11.47
CA ILE A 168 10.44 5.34 -11.10
C ILE A 168 10.51 6.43 -12.14
N CYS A 169 10.32 7.66 -11.68
CA CYS A 169 10.49 8.88 -12.46
C CYS A 169 11.39 9.85 -11.71
N LYS A 170 11.69 10.98 -12.34
CA LYS A 170 12.50 12.06 -11.76
C LYS A 170 11.90 12.58 -10.45
N ASP A 171 10.57 12.69 -10.39
CA ASP A 171 9.86 13.17 -9.20
C ASP A 171 9.79 12.15 -8.05
N GLY A 172 10.36 10.95 -8.24
CA GLY A 172 10.43 9.89 -7.24
C GLY A 172 9.70 8.63 -7.66
N LEU A 173 9.15 7.93 -6.67
CA LEU A 173 8.54 6.61 -6.82
C LEU A 173 7.01 6.71 -6.76
N SER A 174 6.33 6.01 -7.66
CA SER A 174 4.85 5.90 -7.68
C SER A 174 4.40 4.44 -7.64
N MET A 175 3.32 4.15 -6.92
CA MET A 175 2.73 2.82 -6.81
C MET A 175 1.23 2.90 -6.52
N CYS A 176 0.50 1.80 -6.74
CA CYS A 176 -0.87 1.60 -6.25
C CYS A 176 -1.87 2.67 -6.74
N HIS A 177 -1.83 2.99 -8.04
CA HIS A 177 -2.67 4.02 -8.66
C HIS A 177 -2.51 5.40 -8.02
N SER A 178 -1.30 5.76 -7.59
CA SER A 178 -0.98 7.11 -7.13
C SER A 178 -1.42 8.13 -8.17
N PRO A 179 -2.06 9.25 -7.77
CA PRO A 179 -2.40 10.32 -8.70
C PRO A 179 -1.11 10.82 -9.37
N ALA A 180 -1.15 10.99 -10.70
CA ALA A 180 0.00 11.38 -11.51
C ALA A 180 0.52 12.81 -11.24
N VAL A 181 -0.22 13.59 -10.45
CA VAL A 181 0.10 14.97 -10.09
C VAL A 181 0.48 15.02 -8.62
N ARG A 182 1.63 15.62 -8.30
CA ARG A 182 1.98 15.98 -6.91
C ARG A 182 0.73 16.61 -6.28
N GLN A 183 0.24 16.04 -5.19
CA GLN A 183 -0.40 16.85 -4.18
C GLN A 183 0.69 17.81 -3.70
N THR A 184 0.81 18.94 -4.39
CA THR A 184 1.37 20.13 -3.77
C THR A 184 0.46 20.39 -2.59
N TYR A 185 0.86 19.88 -1.43
CA TYR A 185 0.38 20.42 -0.17
C TYR A 185 0.82 21.88 -0.20
N LYS A 186 -0.02 22.74 -0.78
CA LYS A 186 0.01 24.16 -0.48
C LYS A 186 -0.33 24.19 1.01
N PRO A 187 0.60 24.51 1.92
CA PRO A 187 0.19 24.80 3.29
C PRO A 187 -0.93 25.84 3.18
N PRO A 188 -2.05 25.68 3.90
CA PRO A 188 -3.14 26.63 3.80
C PRO A 188 -2.56 28.01 4.09
N PRO A 189 -2.90 29.03 3.28
CA PRO A 189 -2.44 30.38 3.54
C PRO A 189 -2.83 30.71 4.99
N ARG A 190 -1.84 31.13 5.79
CA ARG A 190 -2.04 31.61 7.15
C ARG A 190 -2.93 32.85 7.07
N PHE A 191 -4.25 32.66 7.09
CA PHE A 191 -5.19 33.75 7.24
C PHE A 191 -5.47 33.98 8.72
N LEU A 192 -5.28 35.23 9.10
CA LEU A 192 -5.56 35.85 10.39
C LEU A 192 -7.06 35.76 10.71
N GLY A 193 -7.40 35.23 11.88
CA GLY A 193 -8.60 35.61 12.67
C GLY A 193 -9.96 34.97 12.32
N PRO A 194 -10.84 34.72 13.32
CA PRO A 194 -12.13 33.99 13.21
C PRO A 194 -13.33 34.96 12.97
N PRO A 195 -14.59 34.52 12.65
CA PRO A 195 -15.21 33.30 13.18
C PRO A 195 -16.21 32.49 12.30
N SER A 196 -16.56 31.33 12.85
CA SER A 196 -17.82 30.58 12.73
C SER A 196 -18.01 29.57 11.59
N GLY A 197 -17.76 28.30 11.93
CA GLY A 197 -18.84 27.29 11.94
C GLY A 197 -18.88 26.28 10.80
N ILE A 198 -18.81 25.00 11.19
CA ILE A 198 -19.16 23.78 10.45
C ILE A 198 -18.00 23.15 9.67
N GLY A 199 -17.34 22.13 10.28
CA GLY A 199 -16.57 21.15 9.50
C GLY A 199 -15.46 20.35 10.18
N ASN A 200 -14.99 20.71 11.39
CA ASN A 200 -13.76 20.08 11.95
C ASN A 200 -13.98 19.09 13.11
N HIS A 201 -15.21 18.91 13.61
CA HIS A 201 -15.46 18.03 14.76
C HIS A 201 -15.11 16.56 14.47
N ALA A 202 -15.40 16.04 13.27
CA ALA A 202 -15.18 14.62 12.96
C ALA A 202 -13.71 14.19 12.94
N LEU A 203 -12.80 15.07 12.48
CA LEU A 203 -11.36 14.79 12.48
C LEU A 203 -10.76 14.93 13.88
N GLN A 204 -11.25 15.88 14.67
CA GLN A 204 -10.83 16.08 16.05
C GLN A 204 -11.30 14.92 16.95
N ASP A 205 -12.54 14.46 16.75
CA ASP A 205 -13.11 13.31 17.44
C ASP A 205 -12.40 12.01 17.03
N TYR A 206 -12.04 11.85 15.76
CA TYR A 206 -11.25 10.70 15.28
C TYR A 206 -9.82 10.69 15.86
N GLN A 207 -9.17 11.84 15.93
CA GLN A 207 -7.85 11.98 16.56
C GLN A 207 -7.90 11.70 18.06
N LEU A 208 -8.95 12.17 18.74
CA LEU A 208 -9.19 11.88 20.15
C LEU A 208 -9.47 10.38 20.37
N GLN A 209 -10.24 9.75 19.48
CA GLN A 209 -10.56 8.32 19.56
C GLN A 209 -9.30 7.45 19.36
N LEU A 210 -8.40 7.83 18.46
CA LEU A 210 -7.10 7.19 18.30
C LEU A 210 -6.22 7.33 19.55
N MET A 211 -6.15 8.53 20.12
CA MET A 211 -5.39 8.79 21.34
C MET A 211 -5.91 7.97 22.54
N LEU A 212 -7.23 7.87 22.70
CA LEU A 212 -7.86 7.07 23.74
C LEU A 212 -7.62 5.57 23.53
N LEU A 213 -7.63 5.12 22.27
CA LEU A 213 -7.34 3.72 21.92
C LEU A 213 -5.87 3.37 22.20
N GLU A 214 -4.93 4.28 21.92
CA GLU A 214 -3.52 4.13 22.26
C GLU A 214 -3.31 4.08 23.79
N GLN A 215 -3.97 4.94 24.56
CA GLN A 215 -3.92 4.88 26.02
C GLN A 215 -4.47 3.56 26.57
N GLN A 216 -5.60 3.07 26.04
CA GLN A 216 -6.17 1.79 26.45
C GLN A 216 -5.25 0.61 26.10
N ASN A 217 -4.65 0.61 24.91
CA ASN A 217 -3.69 -0.42 24.52
C ASN A 217 -2.43 -0.38 25.39
N LYS A 218 -1.92 0.81 25.72
CA LYS A 218 -0.79 0.97 26.65
C LYS A 218 -1.11 0.43 28.04
N LYS A 219 -2.34 0.64 28.53
CA LYS A 219 -2.81 0.07 29.81
C LYS A 219 -2.92 -1.46 29.77
N ARG A 220 -3.47 -2.03 28.69
CA ARG A 220 -3.52 -3.50 28.49
C ARG A 220 -2.12 -4.11 28.41
N LEU A 221 -1.19 -3.44 27.75
CA LEU A 221 0.19 -3.90 27.64
C LEU A 221 0.91 -3.86 28.99
N MET A 222 0.68 -2.80 29.80
CA MET A 222 1.23 -2.70 31.15
C MET A 222 0.70 -3.80 32.07
N LEU A 223 -0.61 -4.08 32.02
CA LEU A 223 -1.22 -5.18 32.77
C LEU A 223 -0.72 -6.56 32.29
N GLY A 224 -0.51 -6.72 30.97
CA GLY A 224 0.06 -7.93 30.40
C GLY A 224 1.52 -8.16 30.83
N ARG A 225 2.33 -7.09 30.93
CA ARG A 225 3.69 -7.16 31.49
C ARG A 225 3.68 -7.49 32.98
N GLN A 226 2.80 -6.86 33.77
CA GLN A 226 2.64 -7.18 35.19
C GLN A 226 2.17 -8.63 35.41
N GLN A 227 1.32 -9.17 34.55
CA GLN A 227 0.92 -10.58 34.60
C GLN A 227 2.06 -11.54 34.25
N LEU A 228 2.98 -11.14 33.37
CA LEU A 228 4.18 -11.91 33.05
C LEU A 228 5.25 -11.81 34.14
N GLU A 229 5.33 -10.68 34.84
CA GLU A 229 6.24 -10.46 35.97
C GLU A 229 5.75 -11.16 37.26
N ALA A 230 4.43 -11.33 37.44
CA ALA A 230 3.85 -12.04 38.59
C ALA A 230 3.94 -13.57 38.50
N ASN A 231 4.26 -14.13 37.33
CA ASN A 231 4.24 -15.59 37.06
C ASN A 231 5.61 -16.22 36.78
N GLY A 232 6.71 -15.64 37.28
CA GLY A 232 7.97 -16.35 37.53
C GLY A 232 8.80 -16.80 36.31
N GLU A 233 9.99 -16.19 36.20
CA GLU A 233 11.27 -16.81 35.81
C GLU A 233 11.27 -17.98 34.82
N SER A 234 11.71 -17.73 33.57
CA SER A 234 12.98 -18.25 33.04
C SER A 234 13.16 -17.93 31.53
N SER A 235 14.42 -17.74 31.14
CA SER A 235 14.96 -17.50 29.78
C SER A 235 15.13 -16.03 29.37
N GLN A 236 16.27 -15.48 29.79
CA GLN A 236 16.94 -14.36 29.12
C GLN A 236 17.35 -14.78 27.69
N GLN A 237 16.77 -14.13 26.68
CA GLN A 237 17.47 -13.86 25.42
C GLN A 237 17.33 -12.37 25.10
N VAL A 238 18.43 -11.66 25.33
CA VAL A 238 18.62 -10.26 24.96
C VAL A 238 18.62 -10.18 23.43
N ARG A 239 17.46 -9.87 22.84
CA ARG A 239 17.35 -9.51 21.42
C ARG A 239 17.63 -8.01 21.30
N LYS A 240 18.86 -7.66 20.91
CA LYS A 240 19.23 -6.31 20.47
C LYS A 240 18.25 -5.87 19.37
N GLN A 241 17.45 -4.85 19.63
CA GLN A 241 16.67 -4.18 18.60
C GLN A 241 17.63 -3.42 17.68
N PRO A 242 17.51 -3.51 16.35
CA PRO A 242 18.22 -2.61 15.46
C PRO A 242 17.62 -1.21 15.58
N SER A 243 18.52 -0.25 15.71
CA SER A 243 18.31 1.20 15.65
C SER A 243 17.44 1.59 14.46
N SER A 244 16.51 2.49 14.74
CA SER A 244 15.49 3.02 13.83
C SER A 244 16.13 3.72 12.62
N VAL A 245 16.03 3.09 11.45
CA VAL A 245 16.32 3.70 10.14
C VAL A 245 15.01 4.25 9.55
N ASN A 246 14.34 5.13 10.29
CA ASN A 246 13.08 5.75 9.87
C ASN A 246 13.36 7.21 9.44
N GLY A 247 13.83 7.39 8.20
CA GLY A 247 14.06 8.74 7.65
C GLY A 247 14.04 8.90 6.12
N MET A 248 13.70 7.87 5.33
CA MET A 248 14.00 7.90 3.87
C MET A 248 12.83 8.03 2.89
N MET A 249 11.61 8.35 3.33
CA MET A 249 10.53 8.75 2.41
C MET A 249 9.74 9.91 3.03
N SER A 250 9.67 11.04 2.35
CA SER A 250 8.92 12.25 2.76
C SER A 250 7.41 12.16 2.46
N SER A 251 6.89 10.96 2.21
CA SER A 251 5.47 10.66 2.15
C SER A 251 5.18 9.30 2.81
N PRO A 252 4.05 9.16 3.53
CA PRO A 252 3.64 7.85 4.04
C PRO A 252 3.47 6.88 2.87
N PRO A 253 3.95 5.62 2.98
CA PRO A 253 3.79 4.65 1.91
C PRO A 253 2.30 4.46 1.58
N PRO A 254 1.94 4.28 0.30
CA PRO A 254 0.53 4.10 -0.11
C PRO A 254 -0.11 2.82 0.47
N LEU A 255 0.72 1.91 0.99
CA LEU A 255 0.32 0.67 1.66
C LEU A 255 0.89 0.65 3.08
N SER A 256 0.18 -0.03 3.99
CA SER A 256 0.74 -0.33 5.31
C SER A 256 2.01 -1.18 5.18
N PRO A 257 2.99 -1.03 6.08
CA PRO A 257 4.21 -1.85 6.05
C PRO A 257 3.92 -3.35 6.04
N ASN A 258 2.86 -3.77 6.73
CA ASN A 258 2.41 -5.15 6.77
C ASN A 258 1.99 -5.65 5.38
N HIS A 259 1.12 -4.93 4.68
CA HIS A 259 0.69 -5.34 3.33
C HIS A 259 1.85 -5.30 2.34
N PHE A 260 2.72 -4.29 2.43
CA PHE A 260 3.90 -4.21 1.58
C PHE A 260 4.80 -5.44 1.75
N SER A 261 5.04 -5.89 3.00
CA SER A 261 5.85 -7.08 3.32
C SER A 261 5.29 -8.41 2.79
N MET A 262 3.99 -8.46 2.49
CA MET A 262 3.32 -9.62 1.92
C MET A 262 3.55 -9.75 0.41
N ILE A 263 3.99 -8.67 -0.26
CA ILE A 263 4.19 -8.68 -1.71
C ILE A 263 5.41 -9.51 -2.07
N ARG A 264 5.22 -10.45 -3.00
CA ARG A 264 6.27 -11.36 -3.50
C ARG A 264 6.66 -11.10 -4.95
N SER A 265 5.88 -10.30 -5.68
CA SER A 265 6.06 -10.04 -7.10
C SER A 265 6.01 -8.54 -7.39
N PHE A 266 7.10 -8.01 -7.94
CA PHE A 266 7.17 -6.61 -8.39
C PHE A 266 7.51 -6.51 -9.87
N VAL A 267 6.95 -5.47 -10.50
CA VAL A 267 7.40 -4.96 -11.80
C VAL A 267 7.94 -3.56 -11.55
N ILE A 268 9.22 -3.34 -11.80
CA ILE A 268 9.84 -2.02 -11.70
C ILE A 268 9.87 -1.38 -13.08
N ASP A 269 9.19 -0.26 -13.22
CA ASP A 269 9.04 0.47 -14.48
C ASP A 269 9.85 1.77 -14.39
N ILE A 270 11.04 1.76 -15.00
CA ILE A 270 11.99 2.86 -14.96
C ILE A 270 11.77 3.71 -16.22
N ARG A 271 11.38 4.97 -16.04
CA ARG A 271 11.02 5.87 -17.14
C ARG A 271 11.86 7.13 -17.11
N LEU A 272 12.78 7.26 -18.07
CA LEU A 272 13.63 8.43 -18.25
C LEU A 272 13.11 9.25 -19.45
N ASP A 273 12.08 10.05 -19.22
CA ASP A 273 11.46 10.86 -20.27
C ASP A 273 12.24 12.18 -20.50
N ASP A 274 12.57 12.51 -21.76
CA ASP A 274 13.31 13.74 -22.12
C ASP A 274 12.60 15.00 -21.63
N THR A 275 11.28 15.06 -21.77
CA THR A 275 10.46 16.23 -21.39
C THR A 275 10.63 16.61 -19.91
N GLN A 276 10.87 15.63 -19.04
CA GLN A 276 11.13 15.86 -17.62
C GLN A 276 12.53 16.40 -17.36
N ILE A 277 13.52 16.02 -18.19
CA ILE A 277 14.90 16.50 -18.12
C ILE A 277 14.97 17.94 -18.64
N TRP A 278 14.28 18.25 -19.74
CA TRP A 278 14.12 19.60 -20.30
C TRP A 278 13.58 20.63 -19.28
N ALA A 279 12.60 20.25 -18.47
CA ALA A 279 12.04 21.11 -17.43
C ALA A 279 13.06 21.49 -16.34
N GLN A 280 14.18 20.76 -16.21
CA GLN A 280 15.28 21.08 -15.29
C GLN A 280 16.23 22.14 -15.88
N GLN A 281 16.44 22.12 -17.20
CA GLN A 281 17.40 23.00 -17.88
C GLN A 281 16.79 24.38 -18.19
N PHE A 282 15.50 24.46 -18.54
CA PHE A 282 14.87 25.72 -18.97
C PHE A 282 13.62 26.04 -18.15
N SER A 283 13.76 27.00 -17.23
CA SER A 283 12.65 27.44 -16.36
C SER A 283 11.51 28.17 -17.11
N ARG A 284 11.68 28.60 -18.38
CA ARG A 284 10.63 29.39 -19.07
C ARG A 284 10.42 29.18 -20.57
N TYR A 285 11.27 28.45 -21.30
CA TYR A 285 11.05 28.20 -22.74
C TYR A 285 11.54 26.79 -23.09
N TYR A 286 10.60 25.87 -23.31
CA TYR A 286 10.89 24.56 -23.88
C TYR A 286 11.14 24.72 -25.38
N ASN A 287 12.36 24.47 -25.84
CA ASN A 287 12.67 24.32 -27.26
C ASN A 287 13.00 22.84 -27.53
N PRO A 288 12.12 22.07 -28.18
CA PRO A 288 12.35 20.66 -28.48
C PRO A 288 13.53 20.41 -29.43
N ASP A 289 14.01 21.45 -30.12
CA ASP A 289 15.04 21.35 -31.17
C ASP A 289 16.47 21.60 -30.67
N GLU A 290 16.67 22.08 -29.44
CA GLU A 290 18.01 22.16 -28.85
C GLU A 290 18.44 20.78 -28.31
N PRO A 291 19.72 20.40 -28.31
CA PRO A 291 20.19 19.17 -27.67
C PRO A 291 20.38 19.36 -26.15
N ILE A 292 19.98 18.36 -25.35
CA ILE A 292 20.26 18.34 -23.90
C ILE A 292 21.78 18.27 -23.67
N VAL A 293 22.29 19.07 -22.74
CA VAL A 293 23.71 19.05 -22.35
C VAL A 293 24.05 17.70 -21.71
N PRO A 294 25.10 16.97 -22.17
CA PRO A 294 25.45 15.64 -21.67
C PRO A 294 25.57 15.53 -20.14
N GLU A 295 26.12 16.56 -19.47
CA GLU A 295 26.26 16.60 -18.01
C GLU A 295 24.92 16.57 -17.27
N VAL A 296 23.87 17.20 -17.81
CA VAL A 296 22.54 17.21 -17.20
C VAL A 296 21.90 15.83 -17.29
N LEU A 297 22.11 15.15 -18.42
CA LEU A 297 21.63 13.79 -18.65
C LEU A 297 22.29 12.80 -17.69
N GLU A 298 23.60 12.93 -17.50
CA GLU A 298 24.37 12.14 -16.55
C GLU A 298 23.91 12.39 -15.11
N LYS A 299 23.79 13.66 -14.68
CA LYS A 299 23.28 14.02 -13.35
C LYS A 299 21.92 13.37 -13.08
N ALA A 300 20.99 13.46 -14.03
CA ALA A 300 19.69 12.82 -13.92
C ALA A 300 19.80 11.30 -13.76
N LEU A 301 20.63 10.62 -14.55
CA LEU A 301 20.82 9.17 -14.47
C LEU A 301 21.26 8.70 -13.08
N PHE A 302 22.20 9.42 -12.45
CA PHE A 302 22.65 9.12 -11.08
C PHE A 302 21.59 9.45 -10.01
N GLU A 303 20.72 10.44 -10.22
CA GLU A 303 19.54 10.67 -9.36
C GLU A 303 18.56 9.49 -9.41
N TYR A 304 18.34 8.89 -10.58
CA TYR A 304 17.53 7.66 -10.70
C TYR A 304 18.19 6.50 -9.94
N CYS A 305 19.52 6.38 -9.99
CA CYS A 305 20.24 5.37 -9.21
C CYS A 305 20.02 5.55 -7.70
N ASP A 306 19.94 6.79 -7.18
CA ASP A 306 19.58 7.01 -5.77
C ASP A 306 18.18 6.47 -5.43
N HIS A 307 17.19 6.76 -6.28
CA HIS A 307 15.82 6.25 -6.10
C HIS A 307 15.79 4.71 -6.13
N LEU A 308 16.56 4.12 -7.03
CA LEU A 308 16.70 2.67 -7.17
C LEU A 308 17.37 2.05 -5.94
N HIS A 309 18.49 2.58 -5.45
CA HIS A 309 19.15 2.07 -4.25
C HIS A 309 18.26 2.19 -3.00
N LYS A 310 17.49 3.28 -2.87
CA LYS A 310 16.48 3.45 -1.81
C LYS A 310 15.39 2.38 -1.89
N LEU A 311 14.89 2.11 -3.09
CA LEU A 311 13.89 1.07 -3.34
C LEU A 311 14.47 -0.32 -3.03
N VAL A 312 15.65 -0.63 -3.56
CA VAL A 312 16.33 -1.91 -3.34
C VAL A 312 16.55 -2.16 -1.85
N SER A 313 16.98 -1.16 -1.09
CA SER A 313 17.15 -1.27 0.37
C SER A 313 15.85 -1.68 1.08
N ARG A 314 14.69 -1.27 0.58
CA ARG A 314 13.38 -1.69 1.10
C ARG A 314 13.01 -3.10 0.65
N LEU A 315 13.29 -3.43 -0.61
CA LEU A 315 13.02 -4.75 -1.18
C LEU A 315 13.89 -5.85 -0.55
N GLN A 316 15.11 -5.52 -0.11
CA GLN A 316 16.00 -6.43 0.63
C GLN A 316 15.39 -6.96 1.93
N LEU A 317 14.46 -6.23 2.54
CA LEU A 317 13.78 -6.64 3.77
C LEU A 317 12.70 -7.69 3.53
N GLN A 318 12.50 -8.12 2.29
CA GLN A 318 11.40 -8.98 1.86
C GLN A 318 11.92 -10.24 1.17
N GLN A 319 11.15 -11.33 1.27
CA GLN A 319 11.37 -12.49 0.42
C GLN A 319 10.67 -12.22 -0.91
N LEU A 320 11.44 -11.92 -1.95
CA LEU A 320 10.92 -11.70 -3.30
C LEU A 320 10.96 -12.99 -4.10
N SER A 321 9.84 -13.35 -4.70
CA SER A 321 9.78 -14.50 -5.62
C SER A 321 9.99 -14.06 -7.06
N ARG A 322 9.45 -12.90 -7.45
CA ARG A 322 9.50 -12.40 -8.82
C ARG A 322 9.85 -10.91 -8.86
N LEU A 323 10.84 -10.56 -9.67
CA LEU A 323 11.25 -9.20 -9.96
C LEU A 323 11.38 -9.03 -11.46
N HIS A 324 10.52 -8.21 -12.03
CA HIS A 324 10.56 -7.87 -13.44
C HIS A 324 10.94 -6.40 -13.61
N ILE A 325 11.81 -6.08 -14.56
CA ILE A 325 12.24 -4.70 -14.82
C ILE A 325 11.84 -4.30 -16.24
N LYS A 326 11.29 -3.10 -16.38
CA LYS A 326 11.07 -2.42 -17.65
C LYS A 326 11.86 -1.12 -17.64
N ILE A 327 12.59 -0.85 -18.71
CA ILE A 327 13.39 0.37 -18.87
C ILE A 327 12.91 1.08 -20.12
N ARG A 328 12.59 2.37 -19.99
CA ARG A 328 12.21 3.23 -21.10
C ARG A 328 13.04 4.50 -21.07
N PHE A 329 13.72 4.77 -22.17
CA PHE A 329 14.49 5.99 -22.38
C PHE A 329 13.79 6.91 -23.38
N GLY A 330 13.91 8.21 -23.17
CA GLY A 330 13.59 9.22 -24.16
C GLY A 330 14.57 9.26 -25.33
N GLY A 331 14.26 10.08 -26.31
CA GLY A 331 15.03 10.27 -27.53
C GLY A 331 16.47 10.73 -27.31
N THR A 332 16.82 11.32 -26.16
CA THR A 332 18.21 11.71 -25.87
C THR A 332 19.19 10.53 -25.75
N TYR A 333 18.68 9.32 -25.56
CA TYR A 333 19.45 8.07 -25.56
C TYR A 333 19.39 7.32 -26.91
N TYR A 334 19.11 8.02 -28.02
CA TYR A 334 19.00 7.43 -29.36
C TYR A 334 20.23 6.62 -29.80
N THR A 335 21.43 6.92 -29.27
CA THR A 335 22.61 6.11 -29.58
C THR A 335 22.63 4.84 -28.74
N ARG A 336 22.83 3.71 -29.44
CA ARG A 336 22.89 2.36 -28.86
C ARG A 336 23.85 2.26 -27.67
N GLU A 337 25.02 2.89 -27.76
CA GLU A 337 26.05 2.83 -26.70
C GLU A 337 25.62 3.56 -25.43
N LYS A 338 24.99 4.75 -25.57
CA LYS A 338 24.51 5.52 -24.42
C LYS A 338 23.35 4.81 -23.72
N ALA A 339 22.37 4.31 -24.48
CA ALA A 339 21.27 3.52 -23.93
C ALA A 339 21.75 2.25 -23.23
N LEU A 340 22.76 1.58 -23.80
CA LEU A 340 23.35 0.37 -23.20
C LEU A 340 24.03 0.67 -21.86
N GLY A 341 24.92 1.67 -21.83
CA GLY A 341 25.63 2.06 -20.61
C GLY A 341 24.66 2.52 -19.51
N ALA A 342 23.67 3.33 -19.88
CA ALA A 342 22.64 3.79 -18.95
C ALA A 342 21.79 2.64 -18.40
N ALA A 343 21.39 1.68 -19.26
CA ALA A 343 20.62 0.52 -18.81
C ALA A 343 21.42 -0.37 -17.84
N GLN A 344 22.71 -0.59 -18.13
CA GLN A 344 23.58 -1.35 -17.23
C GLN A 344 23.69 -0.66 -15.87
N LEU A 345 23.94 0.66 -15.85
CA LEU A 345 24.02 1.45 -14.62
C LEU A 345 22.72 1.40 -13.80
N LEU A 346 21.56 1.50 -14.45
CA LEU A 346 20.25 1.41 -13.77
C LEU A 346 19.94 0.00 -13.23
N LEU A 347 20.60 -1.04 -13.74
CA LEU A 347 20.43 -2.41 -13.27
C LEU A 347 21.37 -2.75 -12.10
N GLU A 348 22.50 -2.06 -11.96
CA GLU A 348 23.48 -2.28 -10.90
C GLU A 348 22.91 -2.21 -9.47
N PRO A 349 22.06 -1.23 -9.10
CA PRO A 349 21.44 -1.19 -7.78
C PRO A 349 20.77 -2.50 -7.36
N PHE A 350 20.13 -3.20 -8.29
CA PHE A 350 19.44 -4.46 -8.01
C PHE A 350 20.39 -5.61 -7.71
N ARG A 351 21.68 -5.53 -8.06
CA ARG A 351 22.68 -6.52 -7.68
C ARG A 351 22.95 -6.55 -6.18
N ARG A 352 22.29 -5.73 -5.36
CA ARG A 352 22.27 -5.91 -3.91
C ARG A 352 21.17 -6.86 -3.43
N LEU A 353 20.23 -7.24 -4.30
CA LEU A 353 19.18 -8.23 -3.99
C LEU A 353 19.68 -9.66 -4.22
N ARG A 354 19.16 -10.59 -3.41
CA ARG A 354 19.56 -12.00 -3.41
C ARG A 354 18.35 -12.91 -3.23
N ASN A 355 18.52 -14.18 -3.56
CA ASN A 355 17.49 -15.22 -3.42
C ASN A 355 16.18 -14.91 -4.17
N ILE A 356 16.25 -14.24 -5.32
CA ILE A 356 15.08 -13.98 -6.16
C ILE A 356 14.91 -15.15 -7.13
N ALA A 357 13.79 -15.87 -7.04
CA ALA A 357 13.55 -17.06 -7.88
C ALA A 357 13.46 -16.70 -9.37
N GLN A 358 12.76 -15.61 -9.71
CA GLN A 358 12.59 -15.13 -11.07
C GLN A 358 12.96 -13.64 -11.17
N ALA A 359 14.09 -13.33 -11.79
CA ALA A 359 14.57 -11.98 -12.03
C ALA A 359 14.82 -11.77 -13.52
N ASP A 360 13.97 -10.96 -14.17
CA ASP A 360 13.97 -10.77 -15.62
C ASP A 360 13.86 -9.28 -15.98
N VAL A 361 14.49 -8.88 -17.09
CA VAL A 361 14.23 -7.58 -17.73
C VAL A 361 13.25 -7.85 -18.88
N LEU A 362 12.02 -7.36 -18.75
CA LEU A 362 10.94 -7.64 -19.70
C LEU A 362 11.02 -6.80 -20.97
N SER A 363 11.51 -5.57 -20.86
CA SER A 363 11.64 -4.66 -21.98
C SER A 363 12.69 -3.60 -21.69
N ALA A 364 13.44 -3.22 -22.71
CA ALA A 364 14.37 -2.10 -22.69
C ALA A 364 14.22 -1.37 -24.02
N THR A 365 13.65 -0.16 -23.97
CA THR A 365 13.21 0.58 -25.16
C THR A 365 13.66 2.03 -25.14
N VAL A 366 13.89 2.57 -26.34
CA VAL A 366 14.16 4.00 -26.57
C VAL A 366 13.04 4.54 -27.44
N GLN A 367 12.46 5.68 -27.06
CA GLN A 367 11.43 6.34 -27.84
C GLN A 367 11.77 7.82 -28.02
N ALA A 368 12.08 8.20 -29.27
CA ALA A 368 12.23 9.60 -29.63
C ALA A 368 10.85 10.27 -29.88
N PRO A 369 10.73 11.60 -29.70
CA PRO A 369 9.48 12.30 -29.96
C PRO A 369 9.02 12.11 -31.41
N GLY A 370 7.88 11.46 -31.62
CA GLY A 370 7.31 11.24 -32.95
C GLY A 370 7.85 10.02 -33.71
N GLU A 371 8.74 9.23 -33.10
CA GLU A 371 9.24 7.98 -33.68
C GLU A 371 8.68 6.74 -32.96
N ASP A 372 8.77 5.59 -33.64
CA ASP A 372 8.38 4.30 -33.09
C ASP A 372 9.33 3.86 -31.95
N GLU A 373 8.78 3.13 -30.98
CA GLU A 373 9.53 2.61 -29.85
C GLU A 373 10.52 1.53 -30.31
N LEU A 374 11.82 1.76 -30.13
CA LEU A 374 12.89 0.85 -30.52
C LEU A 374 13.32 -0.03 -29.34
N GLU A 375 13.16 -1.34 -29.46
CA GLU A 375 13.61 -2.31 -28.46
C GLU A 375 15.08 -2.71 -28.66
N PHE A 376 15.88 -2.67 -27.60
CA PHE A 376 17.30 -3.03 -27.61
C PHE A 376 17.68 -4.11 -26.59
N LEU A 377 16.69 -4.75 -25.97
CA LEU A 377 16.86 -5.85 -25.02
C LEU A 377 17.77 -7.00 -25.54
N PRO A 378 17.70 -7.44 -26.83
CA PRO A 378 18.55 -8.52 -27.34
C PRO A 378 20.05 -8.24 -27.17
N ILE A 379 20.45 -6.98 -27.17
CA ILE A 379 21.84 -6.53 -27.06
C ILE A 379 22.33 -6.64 -25.60
N LEU A 380 21.43 -6.44 -24.63
CA LEU A 380 21.68 -6.60 -23.20
C LEU A 380 21.64 -8.06 -22.74
N SER A 381 21.23 -9.00 -23.59
CA SER A 381 20.96 -10.40 -23.21
C SER A 381 22.08 -11.07 -22.41
N LYS A 382 23.34 -10.94 -22.83
CA LYS A 382 24.49 -11.49 -22.12
C LYS A 382 24.65 -10.88 -20.73
N TYR A 383 24.51 -9.56 -20.62
CA TYR A 383 24.58 -8.85 -19.34
C TYR A 383 23.42 -9.25 -18.41
N ILE A 384 22.19 -9.26 -18.93
CA ILE A 384 20.98 -9.67 -18.21
C ILE A 384 21.10 -11.10 -17.68
N HIS A 385 21.72 -12.00 -18.45
CA HIS A 385 21.93 -13.38 -18.02
C HIS A 385 22.78 -13.46 -16.73
N TYR A 386 23.94 -12.79 -16.71
CA TYR A 386 24.79 -12.76 -15.51
C TYR A 386 24.15 -11.99 -14.36
N TRP A 387 23.52 -10.85 -14.65
CA TRP A 387 22.77 -10.08 -13.67
C TRP A 387 21.66 -10.91 -13.01
N SER A 388 20.87 -11.66 -13.78
CA SER A 388 19.82 -12.55 -13.24
C SER A 388 20.40 -13.68 -12.39
N LEU A 389 21.57 -14.22 -12.78
CA LEU A 389 22.28 -15.24 -12.01
C LEU A 389 22.75 -14.70 -10.65
N ASP A 390 23.25 -13.46 -10.61
CA ASP A 390 23.66 -12.80 -9.36
C ASP A 390 22.47 -12.62 -8.40
N LEU A 391 21.30 -12.24 -8.92
CA LEU A 391 20.09 -12.07 -8.11
C LEU A 391 19.52 -13.40 -7.57
N LYS A 392 19.72 -14.50 -8.30
CA LYS A 392 19.36 -15.85 -7.86
C LYS A 392 20.33 -16.42 -6.82
N SER A 393 21.53 -15.87 -6.75
CA SER A 393 22.56 -16.30 -5.80
C SER A 393 22.12 -16.08 -4.35
N SER A 394 22.61 -16.96 -3.47
CA SER A 394 22.50 -16.83 -2.01
C SER A 394 23.70 -16.14 -1.36
N ARG A 395 24.73 -15.81 -2.15
CA ARG A 395 25.92 -15.10 -1.65
C ARG A 395 25.51 -13.73 -1.12
N PRO A 396 26.05 -13.27 0.03
CA PRO A 396 25.76 -11.93 0.51
C PRO A 396 26.17 -10.89 -0.55
N PRO A 397 25.47 -9.74 -0.62
CA PRO A 397 25.92 -8.64 -1.47
C PRO A 397 27.29 -8.14 -1.01
N ASP A 398 28.11 -7.72 -1.97
CA ASP A 398 29.43 -7.20 -1.65
C ASP A 398 29.32 -5.94 -0.80
N TYR A 399 30.12 -5.90 0.27
CA TYR A 399 30.17 -4.75 1.15
C TYR A 399 30.92 -3.61 0.45
N SER A 400 30.25 -2.46 0.31
CA SER A 400 30.86 -1.23 -0.21
C SER A 400 30.89 -0.17 0.90
N PRO A 401 32.06 0.19 1.42
CA PRO A 401 32.18 1.28 2.39
C PRO A 401 31.80 2.64 1.78
N VAL A 402 32.11 2.87 0.48
CA VAL A 402 31.69 4.08 -0.25
C VAL A 402 30.18 4.22 -0.23
N PHE A 403 29.46 3.11 -0.46
CA PHE A 403 28.01 3.11 -0.48
C PHE A 403 27.40 3.59 0.85
N GLU A 404 27.87 3.04 1.97
CA GLU A 404 27.36 3.43 3.29
C GLU A 404 27.74 4.88 3.63
N ALA A 405 28.97 5.27 3.33
CA ALA A 405 29.46 6.63 3.55
C ALA A 405 28.67 7.67 2.72
N TYR A 406 28.31 7.32 1.48
CA TYR A 406 27.51 8.18 0.61
C TYR A 406 26.16 8.55 1.24
N TRP A 407 25.45 7.59 1.84
CA TRP A 407 24.14 7.86 2.44
C TRP A 407 24.24 8.77 3.67
N GLN A 408 25.31 8.65 4.45
CA GLN A 408 25.59 9.58 5.55
C GLN A 408 25.88 10.99 5.02
N LEU A 409 26.64 11.10 3.94
CA LEU A 409 26.91 12.38 3.28
C LEU A 409 25.61 13.01 2.71
N GLU A 410 24.76 12.24 2.03
CA GLU A 410 23.48 12.71 1.49
C GLU A 410 22.57 13.27 2.61
N ASP A 411 22.47 12.55 3.72
CA ASP A 411 21.67 12.96 4.88
C ASP A 411 22.23 14.22 5.56
N MET A 412 23.55 14.29 5.71
CA MET A 412 24.24 15.47 6.21
C MET A 412 23.95 16.67 5.31
N VAL A 413 24.16 16.57 4.00
CA VAL A 413 23.93 17.70 3.06
C VAL A 413 22.46 18.13 3.05
N LYS A 414 21.50 17.20 3.12
CA LYS A 414 20.08 17.57 3.28
C LYS A 414 19.83 18.34 4.57
N THR A 415 20.40 17.88 5.68
CA THR A 415 20.31 18.56 6.97
C THR A 415 20.90 19.97 6.86
N LEU A 416 22.09 20.12 6.29
CA LEU A 416 22.71 21.42 6.06
C LEU A 416 21.75 22.34 5.27
N ARG A 417 21.20 21.88 4.14
CA ARG A 417 20.31 22.70 3.30
C ARG A 417 18.98 23.08 3.96
N ASN A 418 18.46 22.25 4.86
CA ASN A 418 17.18 22.50 5.52
C ASN A 418 17.30 23.48 6.70
N TYR A 419 18.43 23.46 7.42
CA TYR A 419 18.59 24.25 8.64
C TYR A 419 19.33 25.56 8.44
N TYR A 420 20.23 25.66 7.45
CA TYR A 420 21.03 26.87 7.24
C TYR A 420 20.33 27.88 6.31
N ARG A 421 20.59 29.17 6.55
CA ARG A 421 20.19 30.23 5.63
C ARG A 421 20.89 30.03 4.28
N PRO A 422 20.29 30.48 3.16
CA PRO A 422 20.94 30.47 1.85
C PRO A 422 22.30 31.19 1.95
N ASP A 423 23.37 30.45 1.75
CA ASP A 423 24.76 30.93 1.74
C ASP A 423 25.40 30.42 0.45
N LEU A 424 26.06 31.31 -0.29
CA LEU A 424 26.65 31.03 -1.61
C LEU A 424 27.65 29.87 -1.57
N ARG A 425 28.28 29.61 -0.42
CA ARG A 425 29.21 28.47 -0.25
C ARG A 425 28.50 27.13 -0.32
N LEU A 426 27.22 27.07 0.08
CA LEU A 426 26.42 25.86 0.04
C LEU A 426 25.91 25.52 -1.37
N ASP A 427 26.03 26.46 -2.32
CA ASP A 427 25.57 26.27 -3.71
C ASP A 427 26.43 25.25 -4.47
N GLN A 428 27.65 24.96 -4.02
CA GLN A 428 28.52 23.95 -4.62
C GLN A 428 28.22 22.52 -4.15
N LEU A 429 27.49 22.35 -3.04
CA LEU A 429 27.18 21.03 -2.47
C LEU A 429 26.44 20.07 -3.42
N PRO A 430 25.51 20.52 -4.30
CA PRO A 430 24.89 19.63 -5.29
C PRO A 430 25.90 18.98 -6.26
N ASP A 431 26.95 19.71 -6.67
CA ASP A 431 27.96 19.19 -7.59
C ASP A 431 28.89 18.20 -6.89
N TYR A 432 29.29 18.48 -5.65
CA TYR A 432 30.00 17.50 -4.82
C TYR A 432 29.16 16.25 -4.55
N LEU A 433 27.86 16.40 -4.28
CA LEU A 433 26.95 15.26 -4.15
C LEU A 433 26.85 14.45 -5.44
N HIS A 434 26.87 15.09 -6.61
CA HIS A 434 26.91 14.38 -7.89
C HIS A 434 28.21 13.60 -8.06
N GLY A 435 29.38 14.21 -7.83
CA GLY A 435 30.66 13.50 -7.85
C GLY A 435 30.70 12.32 -6.87
N ALA A 436 30.10 12.47 -5.69
CA ALA A 436 29.99 11.39 -4.71
C ALA A 436 29.10 10.23 -5.20
N ARG A 437 28.08 10.50 -6.04
CA ARG A 437 27.28 9.44 -6.70
C ARG A 437 28.12 8.68 -7.71
N VAL A 438 28.92 9.38 -8.52
CA VAL A 438 29.82 8.75 -9.50
C VAL A 438 30.81 7.83 -8.78
N ALA A 439 31.47 8.34 -7.73
CA ALA A 439 32.39 7.56 -6.92
C ALA A 439 31.71 6.34 -6.26
N ARG A 440 30.45 6.47 -5.81
CA ARG A 440 29.66 5.36 -5.26
C ARG A 440 29.46 4.24 -6.28
N GLU A 441 29.00 4.55 -7.49
CA GLU A 441 28.75 3.51 -8.50
C GLU A 441 30.05 2.86 -9.00
N ALA A 442 31.16 3.59 -9.00
CA ALA A 442 32.48 3.06 -9.30
C ALA A 442 33.14 2.32 -8.11
N ASN A 443 32.55 2.38 -6.91
CA ASN A 443 33.16 1.94 -5.66
C ASN A 443 34.56 2.55 -5.43
N ASP A 444 34.74 3.80 -5.82
CA ASP A 444 36.00 4.56 -5.75
C ASP A 444 36.10 5.30 -4.40
N MET A 445 36.82 4.69 -3.45
CA MET A 445 37.07 5.26 -2.12
C MET A 445 37.95 6.50 -2.13
N GLU A 446 38.90 6.60 -3.07
CA GLU A 446 39.87 7.68 -3.11
C GLU A 446 39.19 8.98 -3.55
N THR A 447 38.48 8.93 -4.68
CA THR A 447 37.71 10.06 -5.18
C THR A 447 36.63 10.48 -4.17
N PHE A 448 35.94 9.51 -3.55
CA PHE A 448 34.96 9.82 -2.51
C PHE A 448 35.59 10.54 -1.31
N GLY A 449 36.78 10.11 -0.86
CA GLY A 449 37.51 10.72 0.24
C GLY A 449 37.89 12.19 -0.03
N VAL A 450 38.32 12.49 -1.26
CA VAL A 450 38.60 13.87 -1.68
C VAL A 450 37.34 14.73 -1.63
N ILE A 451 36.23 14.23 -2.18
CA ILE A 451 34.93 14.94 -2.18
C ILE A 451 34.44 15.18 -0.76
N TRP A 452 34.51 14.16 0.10
CA TRP A 452 34.16 14.28 1.52
C TRP A 452 34.97 15.39 2.20
N GLY A 453 36.29 15.44 1.97
CA GLY A 453 37.15 16.50 2.50
C GLY A 453 36.70 17.90 2.08
N GLN A 454 36.32 18.08 0.82
CA GLN A 454 35.80 19.37 0.32
C GLN A 454 34.48 19.76 1.00
N VAL A 455 33.54 18.83 1.14
CA VAL A 455 32.25 19.09 1.81
C VAL A 455 32.46 19.46 3.28
N VAL A 456 33.36 18.76 3.98
CA VAL A 456 33.69 19.08 5.39
C VAL A 456 34.32 20.45 5.50
N ASN A 457 35.25 20.81 4.60
CA ASN A 457 35.86 22.14 4.59
C ASN A 457 34.80 23.24 4.41
N ILE A 458 33.90 23.10 3.44
CA ILE A 458 32.77 24.03 3.22
C ILE A 458 31.92 24.18 4.49
N HIS A 459 31.61 23.07 5.16
CA HIS A 459 30.84 23.10 6.39
C HIS A 459 31.59 23.80 7.53
N MET A 460 32.88 23.50 7.73
CA MET A 460 33.70 24.12 8.76
C MET A 460 33.87 25.63 8.52
N ASP A 461 34.11 26.05 7.28
CA ASP A 461 34.18 27.46 6.90
C ASP A 461 32.87 28.18 7.20
N TYR A 462 31.73 27.54 6.92
CA TYR A 462 30.42 28.07 7.26
C TYR A 462 30.25 28.26 8.78
N LEU A 463 30.59 27.24 9.58
CA LEU A 463 30.50 27.31 11.05
C LEU A 463 31.41 28.41 11.62
N ASN A 464 32.61 28.57 11.08
CA ASN A 464 33.54 29.62 11.48
C ASN A 464 32.96 31.01 11.22
N SER A 465 32.37 31.24 10.04
CA SER A 465 31.70 32.51 9.74
C SER A 465 30.48 32.77 10.63
N GLN A 466 29.71 31.73 10.98
CA GLN A 466 28.59 31.89 11.92
C GLN A 466 29.08 32.29 13.31
N LYS A 467 30.18 31.71 13.79
CA LYS A 467 30.79 32.06 15.07
C LYS A 467 31.32 33.50 15.08
N GLU A 468 31.94 33.93 13.98
CA GLU A 468 32.38 35.31 13.81
C GLU A 468 31.19 36.28 13.83
N PHE A 469 30.12 35.97 13.08
CA PHE A 469 28.89 36.75 13.08
C PHE A 469 28.26 36.85 14.47
N GLN A 470 28.20 35.74 15.22
CA GLN A 470 27.69 35.74 16.60
C GLN A 470 28.53 36.62 17.52
N THR A 471 29.85 36.56 17.40
CA THR A 471 30.78 37.40 18.19
C THR A 471 30.58 38.88 17.87
N ASN A 472 30.46 39.22 16.58
CA ASN A 472 30.20 40.59 16.14
C ASN A 472 28.85 41.13 16.62
N MET A 473 27.81 40.28 16.62
CA MET A 473 26.48 40.65 17.12
C MET A 473 26.49 40.86 18.64
N ALA A 474 27.18 39.99 19.39
CA ALA A 474 27.35 40.15 20.84
C ALA A 474 28.02 41.49 21.18
N MET A 475 29.14 41.82 20.51
CA MET A 475 29.80 43.13 20.69
C MET A 475 28.88 44.30 20.35
N THR A 476 28.04 44.16 19.33
CA THR A 476 27.09 45.21 18.94
C THR A 476 26.00 45.39 20.00
N ILE A 477 25.46 44.28 20.54
CA ILE A 477 24.48 44.29 21.63
C ILE A 477 25.08 44.93 22.88
N ASP A 478 26.29 44.54 23.27
CA ASP A 478 26.97 45.11 24.43
C ASP A 478 27.18 46.62 24.26
N ARG A 479 27.62 47.05 23.07
CA ARG A 479 27.75 48.48 22.74
C ARG A 479 26.44 49.25 22.85
N ILE A 480 25.33 48.67 22.37
CA ILE A 480 24.00 49.27 22.49
C ILE A 480 23.57 49.34 23.96
N ASN A 481 23.78 48.27 24.72
CA ASN A 481 23.45 48.22 26.14
C ASN A 481 24.24 49.27 26.93
N SER A 482 25.54 49.45 26.67
CA SER A 482 26.34 50.52 27.30
C SER A 482 25.81 51.91 26.96
N LEU A 483 25.41 52.16 25.71
CA LEU A 483 24.82 53.44 25.31
C LEU A 483 23.46 53.70 25.98
N LEU A 484 22.64 52.66 26.17
CA LEU A 484 21.33 52.77 26.82
C LEU A 484 21.43 52.86 28.35
N ALA A 485 22.46 52.30 28.96
CA ALA A 485 22.70 52.35 30.40
C ALA A 485 23.13 53.74 30.90
N GLY A 486 23.41 54.68 29.99
CA GLY A 486 23.66 56.07 30.35
C GLY A 486 24.99 56.29 31.09
N GLU A 487 25.99 55.44 30.86
CA GLU A 487 27.37 55.72 31.30
C GLU A 487 28.02 56.74 30.35
N TYR A 488 27.59 58.00 30.49
CA TYR A 488 28.46 59.14 30.25
C TYR A 488 29.18 59.43 31.57
N ASP A 489 30.46 59.09 31.63
CA ASP A 489 31.41 59.91 32.40
C ASP A 489 31.89 61.08 31.51
#